data_AF-A0AA91PET9-F1
#
_entry.id   AF-A0AA91PET9-F1
#
_cell.length_a   1.000
_cell.length_b   1.000
_cell.length_c   1.000
_cell.angle_alpha   90.00
_cell.angle_beta   90.00
_cell.angle_gamma   90.00
#
_symmetry.space_group_name_H-M   'P 1'
#
loop_
_entity.id
_entity.type
_entity.pdbx_description
1 polymer ?
#
loop_
_entity_poly.entity_id
_entity_poly.type
_entity_poly.pdbx_seq_one_letter_code
_entity_poly.pdbx_strand_id
1 'polypeptide(L)'
;MSTRGRKPKPGRIVFVGSGPGDPGLLTTRARAALARAAVVFTDPDVPESILALVGTDLPPAPIADAKDGAKEAAKDGATTGKDAAKAAEAAEGNDTAAAVKDTAKGKSARGAKDVAPIPNADIRPALGGAAEVAKTLVAAARAGDDVIRLVAGDPLSVDSVVTEVTTVARTNLTFEIVPGLPPAIAVPTYAGLPLGSSHTVADVRGDVDWAALAAAPGPLILQATASHLPDAASTLIDYGLTEQTPCVVTAVGTTCSQRSVESTLHGLTEQNVFAGTELAEQAMSAGSPQNGPLVVTIGKTVNNRTKLNWWESRALYGWTVLVPRTKDQAGEMSERLITYGALPIEVPTIAVEPPRSPAQMERAVKGLVDGRYQWVVFTSTNAVRAVWEKFSEFGLDARAFSGVKIACVGEATADRVRAFGIEPEMVPSGEQSSLGLLEEFPPYDDVFDPVNRVLLPRADIATETLAEGLRERGWEIEDVTAYRTVRAAPPPAATREMIKTGGFDAVCFTSSSTVRNLVGIAGKPHARTIVSCIGPKTAETAAEFGLRVDVRPETAAVGPLVDALAEHAARLRAEGALPPPRKKSRRR
;
A
#
# COMPACT_ATOMS: atom_id res chain seq x y z
N MET A 1 37.27 -26.91 -26.94
CA MET A 1 35.93 -26.49 -27.44
C MET A 1 35.42 -25.37 -26.53
N SER A 2 35.30 -24.16 -27.07
CA SER A 2 34.80 -22.98 -26.35
C SER A 2 33.32 -23.18 -26.01
N THR A 3 32.97 -23.09 -24.73
CA THR A 3 31.59 -23.02 -24.25
C THR A 3 30.97 -21.73 -24.77
N ARG A 4 30.26 -21.80 -25.90
CA ARG A 4 29.40 -20.71 -26.36
C ARG A 4 28.39 -20.43 -25.25
N GLY A 5 28.57 -19.30 -24.55
CA GLY A 5 27.59 -18.77 -23.62
C GLY A 5 26.23 -18.70 -24.31
N ARG A 6 25.25 -19.42 -23.78
CA ARG A 6 23.87 -19.36 -24.24
C ARG A 6 23.42 -17.91 -24.06
N LYS A 7 23.11 -17.21 -25.16
CA LYS A 7 22.57 -15.85 -25.08
C LYS A 7 21.34 -15.87 -24.16
N PRO A 8 21.23 -14.96 -23.19
CA PRO A 8 20.07 -14.90 -22.33
C PRO A 8 18.82 -14.77 -23.19
N LYS A 9 17.78 -15.53 -22.86
CA LYS A 9 16.48 -15.40 -23.53
C LYS A 9 16.00 -13.97 -23.26
N PRO A 10 15.58 -13.21 -24.29
CA PRO A 10 15.03 -11.88 -24.05
C PRO A 10 13.85 -11.96 -23.08
N GLY A 11 13.77 -10.99 -22.18
CA GLY A 11 12.61 -10.81 -21.31
C GLY A 11 11.42 -10.23 -22.06
N ARG A 12 10.30 -10.08 -21.36
CA ARG A 12 9.04 -9.54 -21.89
C ARG A 12 8.84 -8.08 -21.49
N ILE A 13 8.04 -7.35 -22.26
CA ILE A 13 7.59 -6.00 -21.90
C ILE A 13 6.08 -6.05 -21.62
N VAL A 14 5.63 -5.56 -20.47
CA VAL A 14 4.21 -5.50 -20.13
C VAL A 14 3.81 -4.04 -19.91
N PHE A 15 2.93 -3.52 -20.75
CA PHE A 15 2.30 -2.21 -20.53
C PHE A 15 1.13 -2.40 -19.58
N VAL A 16 1.13 -1.71 -18.44
CA VAL A 16 0.11 -1.87 -17.40
C VAL A 16 -0.52 -0.51 -17.12
N GLY A 17 -1.84 -0.41 -17.28
CA GLY A 17 -2.58 0.78 -16.88
C GLY A 17 -2.78 0.86 -15.36
N SER A 18 -2.41 2.00 -14.75
CA SER A 18 -2.65 2.27 -13.33
C SER A 18 -4.11 2.66 -13.04
N GLY A 19 -4.88 3.01 -14.07
CA GLY A 19 -6.23 3.53 -13.93
C GLY A 19 -6.28 4.95 -13.32
N PRO A 20 -7.42 5.34 -12.72
CA PRO A 20 -7.69 6.71 -12.24
C PRO A 20 -6.99 7.07 -10.91
N GLY A 21 -6.35 6.10 -10.25
CA GLY A 21 -5.49 6.33 -9.09
C GLY A 21 -5.87 5.57 -7.81
N ASP A 22 -7.08 5.04 -7.70
CA ASP A 22 -7.46 4.12 -6.62
C ASP A 22 -6.88 2.72 -6.88
N PRO A 23 -6.03 2.15 -5.99
CA PRO A 23 -5.54 0.78 -6.12
C PRO A 23 -6.64 -0.28 -6.16
N GLY A 24 -7.81 -0.01 -5.58
CA GLY A 24 -8.99 -0.88 -5.63
C GLY A 24 -9.59 -1.03 -7.03
N LEU A 25 -9.26 -0.11 -7.94
CA LEU A 25 -9.72 -0.10 -9.34
C LEU A 25 -8.70 -0.67 -10.33
N LEU A 26 -7.56 -1.16 -9.85
CA LEU A 26 -6.64 -1.95 -10.68
C LEU A 26 -7.33 -3.24 -11.11
N THR A 27 -7.14 -3.62 -12.39
CA THR A 27 -7.53 -4.97 -12.82
C THR A 27 -6.75 -6.01 -12.02
N THR A 28 -7.35 -7.18 -11.80
CA THR A 28 -6.68 -8.29 -11.10
C THR A 28 -5.38 -8.68 -11.79
N ARG A 29 -5.33 -8.59 -13.13
CA ARG A 29 -4.12 -8.80 -13.92
C ARG A 29 -3.05 -7.74 -13.67
N ALA A 30 -3.42 -6.45 -13.62
CA ALA A 30 -2.48 -5.35 -13.35
C ALA A 30 -1.87 -5.48 -11.96
N ARG A 31 -2.70 -5.74 -10.93
CA ARG A 31 -2.25 -5.95 -9.56
C ARG A 31 -1.27 -7.13 -9.46
N ALA A 32 -1.60 -8.26 -10.06
CA ALA A 32 -0.73 -9.44 -10.06
C ALA A 32 0.59 -9.22 -10.81
N ALA A 33 0.57 -8.44 -11.90
CA ALA A 33 1.77 -8.08 -12.63
C ALA A 33 2.69 -7.20 -11.77
N LEU A 34 2.15 -6.14 -11.15
CA LEU A 34 2.91 -5.22 -10.30
C LEU A 34 3.53 -5.92 -9.08
N ALA A 35 2.76 -6.76 -8.39
CA ALA A 35 3.22 -7.49 -7.20
C ALA A 35 4.48 -8.33 -7.47
N ARG A 36 4.65 -8.84 -8.69
CA ARG A 36 5.77 -9.71 -9.10
C ARG A 36 6.86 -8.96 -9.89
N ALA A 37 6.72 -7.66 -10.08
CA ALA A 37 7.61 -6.89 -10.94
C ALA A 37 8.90 -6.51 -10.23
N ALA A 38 10.03 -6.88 -10.84
CA ALA A 38 11.36 -6.49 -10.38
C ALA A 38 11.87 -5.20 -11.06
N VAL A 39 11.43 -4.92 -12.29
CA VAL A 39 11.83 -3.73 -13.07
C VAL A 39 10.58 -3.01 -13.58
N VAL A 40 10.37 -1.77 -13.14
CA VAL A 40 9.21 -0.95 -13.52
C VAL A 40 9.68 0.41 -14.03
N PHE A 41 9.20 0.79 -15.21
CA PHE A 41 9.28 2.16 -15.73
C PHE A 41 7.89 2.81 -15.60
N THR A 42 7.78 3.89 -14.84
CA THR A 42 6.49 4.50 -14.48
C THR A 42 6.34 5.93 -14.98
N ASP A 43 5.12 6.32 -15.35
CA ASP A 43 4.80 7.74 -15.54
C ASP A 43 4.90 8.50 -14.20
N PRO A 44 5.27 9.79 -14.22
CA PRO A 44 5.27 10.65 -13.03
C PRO A 44 3.89 10.80 -12.38
N ASP A 45 2.81 10.64 -13.15
CA ASP A 45 1.43 10.81 -12.70
C ASP A 45 0.83 9.57 -12.03
N VAL A 46 1.58 8.48 -11.92
CA VAL A 46 1.14 7.28 -11.22
C VAL A 46 1.21 7.49 -9.70
N PRO A 47 0.11 7.31 -8.95
CA PRO A 47 0.11 7.55 -7.52
C PRO A 47 1.03 6.61 -6.73
N GLU A 48 1.61 7.13 -5.62
CA GLU A 48 2.48 6.38 -4.72
C GLU A 48 1.80 5.11 -4.15
N SER A 49 0.48 5.16 -3.93
CA SER A 49 -0.31 4.01 -3.47
C SER A 49 -0.31 2.84 -4.47
N ILE A 50 -0.16 3.11 -5.77
CA ILE A 50 -0.02 2.08 -6.82
C ILE A 50 1.43 1.59 -6.87
N LEU A 51 2.41 2.50 -6.76
CA LEU A 51 3.83 2.16 -6.73
C LEU A 51 4.19 1.26 -5.52
N ALA A 52 3.50 1.45 -4.39
CA ALA A 52 3.66 0.62 -3.19
C ALA A 52 3.29 -0.87 -3.41
N LEU A 53 2.56 -1.19 -4.49
CA LEU A 53 2.23 -2.58 -4.86
C LEU A 53 3.35 -3.25 -5.66
N VAL A 54 4.35 -2.50 -6.12
CA VAL A 54 5.43 -3.06 -6.94
C VAL A 54 6.32 -3.97 -6.08
N GLY A 55 6.51 -5.20 -6.55
CA GLY A 55 7.44 -6.15 -5.95
C GLY A 55 7.03 -6.69 -4.57
N THR A 56 5.75 -6.57 -4.18
CA THR A 56 5.26 -7.07 -2.88
C THR A 56 5.33 -8.58 -2.73
N ASP A 57 5.33 -9.32 -3.85
CA ASP A 57 5.45 -10.78 -3.88
C ASP A 57 6.90 -11.24 -4.14
N LEU A 58 7.86 -10.32 -4.27
CA LEU A 58 9.25 -10.67 -4.46
C LEU A 58 9.86 -11.14 -3.13
N PRO A 59 10.73 -12.17 -3.17
CA PRO A 59 11.42 -12.62 -1.98
C PRO A 59 12.25 -11.46 -1.39
N PRO A 60 12.37 -11.36 -0.06
CA PRO A 60 13.20 -10.34 0.57
C PRO A 60 14.63 -10.44 0.03
N ALA A 61 15.22 -9.31 -0.34
CA ALA A 61 16.60 -9.27 -0.81
C ALA A 61 17.52 -9.98 0.20
N PRO A 62 18.51 -10.77 -0.26
CA PRO A 62 19.52 -11.33 0.62
C PRO A 62 20.11 -10.20 1.45
N ILE A 63 20.16 -10.36 2.78
CA ILE A 63 20.89 -9.43 3.64
C ILE A 63 22.35 -9.54 3.20
N ALA A 64 22.82 -8.57 2.41
CA ALA A 64 24.23 -8.48 2.09
C ALA A 64 24.96 -8.32 3.43
N ASP A 65 25.82 -9.28 3.76
CA ASP A 65 26.70 -9.18 4.91
C ASP A 65 27.41 -7.82 4.82
N ALA A 66 27.21 -6.99 5.85
CA ALA A 66 27.76 -5.65 5.96
C ALA A 66 29.29 -5.65 6.19
N LYS A 67 30.03 -6.44 5.41
CA LYS A 67 31.49 -6.60 5.50
C LYS A 67 32.23 -6.37 4.19
N ASP A 68 31.59 -6.36 3.03
CA ASP A 68 32.30 -6.16 1.76
C ASP A 68 32.18 -4.75 1.16
N GLY A 69 31.23 -3.92 1.62
CA GLY A 69 31.12 -2.51 1.20
C GLY A 69 32.20 -1.57 1.78
N ALA A 70 33.00 -2.04 2.75
CA ALA A 70 34.01 -1.21 3.43
C ALA A 70 35.40 -1.27 2.78
N LYS A 71 35.64 -2.15 1.79
CA LYS A 71 36.97 -2.30 1.15
C LYS A 71 37.13 -1.57 -0.18
N GLU A 72 36.05 -1.15 -0.83
CA GLU A 72 36.11 -0.42 -2.10
C GLU A 72 36.15 1.11 -1.91
N ALA A 73 35.62 1.63 -0.80
CA ALA A 73 35.64 3.07 -0.49
C ALA A 73 36.98 3.58 0.11
N ALA A 74 37.94 2.69 0.38
CA ALA A 74 39.18 3.04 1.09
C ALA A 74 40.44 3.18 0.19
N LYS A 75 40.28 3.11 -1.14
CA LYS A 75 41.41 3.29 -2.09
C LYS A 75 41.50 4.68 -2.74
N ASP A 76 40.42 5.45 -2.73
CA ASP A 76 40.37 6.77 -3.38
C ASP A 76 40.25 7.88 -2.33
N GLY A 77 41.31 8.09 -1.55
CA GLY A 77 41.28 9.12 -0.50
C GLY A 77 42.53 9.26 0.34
N ALA A 78 43.72 9.22 -0.27
CA ALA A 78 44.95 9.55 0.44
C ALA A 78 45.95 10.25 -0.46
N THR A 79 45.85 11.57 -0.58
CA THR A 79 47.07 12.40 -0.67
C THR A 79 46.80 13.85 -0.24
N THR A 80 47.70 14.32 0.62
CA THR A 80 48.03 15.71 1.00
C THR A 80 46.97 16.54 1.72
N GLY A 81 47.05 16.50 3.06
CA GLY A 81 46.77 17.67 3.88
C GLY A 81 48.01 18.57 3.96
N LYS A 82 47.81 19.88 4.00
CA LYS A 82 48.27 20.75 5.10
C LYS A 82 47.87 22.21 4.85
N ASP A 83 47.58 22.87 5.96
CA ASP A 83 47.59 24.33 6.18
C ASP A 83 46.35 25.12 5.76
N ALA A 84 45.33 25.10 6.63
CA ALA A 84 44.38 26.19 6.77
C ALA A 84 44.32 26.60 8.25
N ALA A 85 45.05 27.66 8.58
CA ALA A 85 44.80 28.45 9.77
C ALA A 85 45.00 29.93 9.43
N LYS A 86 43.93 30.69 9.68
CA LYS A 86 43.91 32.02 10.29
C LYS A 86 43.37 33.18 9.43
N ALA A 87 42.46 33.89 10.11
CA ALA A 87 42.11 35.30 10.04
C ALA A 87 41.06 35.76 9.02
N ALA A 88 39.95 36.20 9.61
CA ALA A 88 38.98 37.13 9.06
C ALA A 88 39.58 38.54 8.89
N GLU A 89 38.93 39.32 8.03
CA GLU A 89 38.41 40.68 8.25
C GLU A 89 38.77 41.69 7.14
N ALA A 90 37.75 42.50 6.81
CA ALA A 90 37.77 43.85 6.22
C ALA A 90 37.68 44.07 4.68
N ALA A 91 36.58 44.78 4.36
CA ALA A 91 36.48 46.01 3.54
C ALA A 91 36.35 45.95 2.00
N GLU A 92 35.12 46.31 1.59
CA GLU A 92 34.75 47.37 0.62
C GLU A 92 35.43 47.48 -0.77
N GLY A 93 34.56 47.40 -1.79
CA GLY A 93 34.48 48.38 -2.88
C GLY A 93 35.40 48.19 -4.08
N ASN A 94 34.85 47.86 -5.25
CA ASN A 94 34.70 48.83 -6.36
C ASN A 94 34.07 48.15 -7.60
N ASP A 95 33.32 48.96 -8.32
CA ASP A 95 32.66 48.73 -9.60
C ASP A 95 33.68 48.58 -10.75
N THR A 96 33.32 47.83 -11.81
CA THR A 96 33.51 48.21 -13.23
C THR A 96 33.14 47.07 -14.18
N ALA A 97 32.38 47.45 -15.22
CA ALA A 97 32.01 46.64 -16.36
C ALA A 97 33.14 46.53 -17.40
N ALA A 98 33.27 45.37 -18.07
CA ALA A 98 33.14 45.23 -19.55
C ALA A 98 33.72 43.90 -20.10
N ALA A 99 32.88 43.24 -20.92
CA ALA A 99 33.18 42.56 -22.19
C ALA A 99 33.77 41.12 -22.29
N VAL A 100 32.85 40.21 -22.66
CA VAL A 100 32.88 39.21 -23.76
C VAL A 100 34.03 38.18 -23.84
N LYS A 101 33.73 36.88 -23.62
CA LYS A 101 33.68 35.83 -24.67
C LYS A 101 33.27 34.45 -24.13
N ASP A 102 32.43 33.84 -24.96
CA ASP A 102 31.88 32.49 -25.03
C ASP A 102 32.87 31.35 -24.73
N THR A 103 32.45 30.34 -23.97
CA THR A 103 32.71 28.92 -24.25
C THR A 103 31.91 28.00 -23.31
N ALA A 104 31.28 27.02 -23.95
CA ALA A 104 30.43 25.99 -23.40
C ALA A 104 31.05 25.14 -22.27
N LYS A 105 30.23 24.77 -21.27
CA LYS A 105 30.15 23.39 -20.73
C LYS A 105 28.98 23.24 -19.76
N GLY A 106 28.29 22.11 -19.89
CA GLY A 106 26.96 21.83 -19.36
C GLY A 106 26.80 21.87 -17.85
N LYS A 107 25.61 22.29 -17.43
CA LYS A 107 25.08 22.07 -16.09
C LYS A 107 23.98 21.02 -16.20
N SER A 108 24.22 19.87 -15.58
CA SER A 108 23.19 18.87 -15.32
C SER A 108 22.13 19.47 -14.40
N ALA A 109 20.87 19.24 -14.76
CA ALA A 109 19.72 19.59 -13.97
C ALA A 109 19.71 18.78 -12.66
N ARG A 110 19.87 19.46 -11.53
CA ARG A 110 19.45 18.98 -10.22
C ARG A 110 17.95 19.23 -10.11
N GLY A 111 17.16 18.18 -9.96
CA GLY A 111 15.73 18.32 -9.68
C GLY A 111 14.89 17.08 -10.02
N ALA A 112 15.19 15.94 -9.42
CA ALA A 112 14.24 14.83 -9.31
C ALA A 112 14.34 14.31 -7.87
N LYS A 113 13.22 14.30 -7.15
CA LYS A 113 13.15 13.80 -5.77
C LYS A 113 13.17 12.27 -5.83
N ASP A 114 14.12 11.68 -5.11
CA ASP A 114 14.25 10.23 -4.97
C ASP A 114 12.98 9.63 -4.33
N VAL A 115 12.35 8.72 -5.08
CA VAL A 115 11.41 7.75 -4.54
C VAL A 115 12.20 6.86 -3.58
N ALA A 116 11.74 6.70 -2.33
CA ALA A 116 12.41 5.80 -1.40
C ALA A 116 12.36 4.36 -1.97
N PRO A 117 13.50 3.68 -2.16
CA PRO A 117 13.49 2.35 -2.76
C PRO A 117 12.76 1.37 -1.84
N ILE A 118 11.71 0.74 -2.37
CA ILE A 118 11.16 -0.48 -1.79
C ILE A 118 12.25 -1.56 -2.01
N PRO A 119 12.71 -2.29 -0.99
CA PRO A 119 14.00 -3.02 -1.05
C PRO A 119 14.14 -4.09 -2.14
N ASN A 120 13.08 -4.42 -2.88
CA ASN A 120 13.03 -5.60 -3.75
C ASN A 120 12.75 -5.29 -5.24
N ALA A 121 12.46 -4.03 -5.63
CA ALA A 121 12.13 -3.69 -7.02
C ALA A 121 12.79 -2.38 -7.47
N ASP A 122 13.23 -2.36 -8.73
CA ASP A 122 13.82 -1.20 -9.40
C ASP A 122 12.73 -0.40 -10.12
N ILE A 123 12.31 0.70 -9.51
CA ILE A 123 11.29 1.61 -10.04
C ILE A 123 11.99 2.84 -10.61
N ARG A 124 11.82 3.07 -11.91
CA ARG A 124 12.45 4.18 -12.65
C ARG A 124 11.38 5.02 -13.32
N PRO A 125 11.54 6.35 -13.41
CA PRO A 125 10.61 7.16 -14.18
C PRO A 125 10.83 6.95 -15.69
N ALA A 126 9.74 6.87 -16.45
CA ALA A 126 9.75 6.85 -17.90
C ALA A 126 9.85 8.31 -18.41
N LEU A 127 11.07 8.82 -18.54
CA LEU A 127 11.34 10.19 -18.98
C LEU A 127 11.79 10.23 -20.45
N GLY A 128 11.45 11.32 -21.14
CA GLY A 128 11.85 11.58 -22.52
C GLY A 128 10.71 11.40 -23.52
N GLY A 129 11.04 11.47 -24.80
CA GLY A 129 10.07 11.24 -25.88
C GLY A 129 9.70 9.75 -25.99
N ALA A 130 8.54 9.45 -26.59
CA ALA A 130 8.04 8.08 -26.77
C ALA A 130 9.09 7.11 -27.40
N ALA A 131 9.88 7.60 -28.36
CA ALA A 131 10.94 6.80 -28.98
C ALA A 131 12.10 6.47 -28.02
N GLU A 132 12.45 7.37 -27.10
CA GLU A 132 13.52 7.18 -26.11
C GLU A 132 13.07 6.22 -25.02
N VAL A 133 11.84 6.37 -24.54
CA VAL A 133 11.21 5.44 -23.59
C VAL A 133 11.16 4.04 -24.20
N ALA A 134 10.63 3.89 -25.41
CA ALA A 134 10.58 2.59 -26.09
C ALA A 134 11.97 1.96 -26.26
N LYS A 135 12.99 2.75 -26.64
CA LYS A 135 14.38 2.27 -26.75
C LYS A 135 14.91 1.74 -25.41
N THR A 136 14.58 2.40 -24.31
CA THR A 136 14.98 2.00 -22.95
C THR A 136 14.31 0.69 -22.55
N LEU A 137 13.00 0.55 -22.79
CA LEU A 137 12.24 -0.69 -22.53
C LEU A 137 12.82 -1.86 -23.33
N VAL A 138 13.09 -1.65 -24.63
CA VAL A 138 13.68 -2.66 -25.53
C VAL A 138 15.08 -3.06 -25.08
N ALA A 139 15.90 -2.11 -24.60
CA ALA A 139 17.25 -2.41 -24.14
C ALA A 139 17.23 -3.30 -22.88
N ALA A 140 16.38 -2.98 -21.90
CA ALA A 140 16.22 -3.78 -20.68
C ALA A 140 15.70 -5.20 -20.99
N ALA A 141 14.66 -5.30 -21.83
CA ALA A 141 14.14 -6.61 -22.24
C ALA A 141 15.17 -7.46 -23.00
N ARG A 142 16.02 -6.84 -23.83
CA ARG A 142 17.13 -7.53 -24.51
C ARG A 142 18.25 -7.98 -23.56
N ALA A 143 18.40 -7.32 -22.42
CA ALA A 143 19.32 -7.76 -21.35
C ALA A 143 18.81 -9.00 -20.61
N GLY A 144 17.53 -9.36 -20.78
CA GLY A 144 16.89 -10.52 -20.16
C GLY A 144 15.86 -10.17 -19.09
N ASP A 145 15.64 -8.88 -18.82
CA ASP A 145 14.70 -8.43 -17.78
C ASP A 145 13.25 -8.50 -18.25
N ASP A 146 12.36 -9.02 -17.41
CA ASP A 146 10.92 -8.83 -17.56
C ASP A 146 10.56 -7.42 -17.07
N VAL A 147 10.14 -6.55 -17.98
CA VAL A 147 9.95 -5.11 -17.74
C VAL A 147 8.47 -4.76 -17.69
N ILE A 148 8.04 -4.04 -16.65
CA ILE A 148 6.75 -3.36 -16.65
C ILE A 148 6.91 -1.90 -17.07
N ARG A 149 6.09 -1.48 -18.03
CA ARG A 149 5.82 -0.08 -18.33
C ARG A 149 4.48 0.30 -17.68
N LEU A 150 4.55 0.95 -16.52
CA LEU A 150 3.38 1.38 -15.76
C LEU A 150 2.92 2.75 -16.25
N VAL A 151 1.70 2.81 -16.78
CA VAL A 151 1.14 3.95 -17.49
C VAL A 151 0.05 4.60 -16.64
N ALA A 152 0.06 5.93 -16.53
CA ALA A 152 -1.01 6.68 -15.89
C ALA A 152 -2.30 6.55 -16.72
N GLY A 153 -3.34 5.93 -16.14
CA GLY A 153 -4.60 5.66 -16.85
C GLY A 153 -4.59 4.32 -17.60
N ASP A 154 -4.90 4.34 -18.90
CA ASP A 154 -4.98 3.16 -19.76
C ASP A 154 -3.94 3.22 -20.90
N PRO A 155 -3.15 2.16 -21.17
CA PRO A 155 -2.02 2.22 -22.10
C PRO A 155 -2.36 2.62 -23.53
N LEU A 156 -3.56 2.29 -24.02
CA LEU A 156 -3.96 2.59 -25.41
C LEU A 156 -4.85 3.84 -25.52
N SER A 157 -5.01 4.57 -24.42
CA SER A 157 -5.75 5.84 -24.38
C SER A 157 -4.81 7.07 -24.36
N VAL A 158 -3.49 6.86 -24.46
CA VAL A 158 -2.47 7.93 -24.39
C VAL A 158 -1.55 7.84 -25.61
N ASP A 159 -1.53 8.88 -26.45
CA ASP A 159 -0.85 8.87 -27.75
C ASP A 159 0.66 8.60 -27.68
N SER A 160 1.34 9.15 -26.67
CA SER A 160 2.76 8.90 -26.45
C SER A 160 3.01 7.41 -26.18
N VAL A 161 2.16 6.76 -25.38
CA VAL A 161 2.26 5.34 -25.06
C VAL A 161 1.87 4.47 -26.25
N VAL A 162 0.86 4.86 -27.04
CA VAL A 162 0.55 4.19 -28.32
C VAL A 162 1.76 4.20 -29.26
N THR A 163 2.50 5.30 -29.28
CA THR A 163 3.75 5.42 -30.05
C THR A 163 4.85 4.53 -29.48
N GLU A 164 4.98 4.44 -28.14
CA GLU A 164 5.90 3.51 -27.47
C GLU A 164 5.59 2.04 -27.86
N VAL A 165 4.33 1.63 -27.70
CA VAL A 165 3.84 0.28 -28.03
C VAL A 165 4.10 -0.06 -29.50
N THR A 166 3.75 0.85 -30.41
CA THR A 166 3.97 0.66 -31.86
C THR A 166 5.46 0.52 -32.19
N THR A 167 6.32 1.22 -31.45
CA THR A 167 7.78 1.11 -31.61
C THR A 167 8.30 -0.23 -31.10
N VAL A 168 7.81 -0.72 -29.96
CA VAL A 168 8.13 -2.05 -29.43
C VAL A 168 7.63 -3.16 -30.37
N ALA A 169 6.43 -2.99 -30.95
CA ALA A 169 5.83 -3.95 -31.87
C ALA A 169 6.61 -4.14 -33.18
N ARG A 170 7.49 -3.19 -33.55
CA ARG A 170 8.42 -3.33 -34.68
C ARG A 170 9.65 -4.20 -34.36
N THR A 171 9.76 -4.71 -33.14
CA THR A 171 10.85 -5.59 -32.70
C THR A 171 10.39 -7.05 -32.60
N ASN A 172 11.32 -7.98 -32.40
CA ASN A 172 11.02 -9.40 -32.16
C ASN A 172 10.76 -9.73 -30.67
N LEU A 173 10.60 -8.72 -29.82
CA LEU A 173 10.32 -8.92 -28.39
C LEU A 173 8.84 -9.24 -28.18
N THR A 174 8.56 -10.09 -27.20
CA THR A 174 7.18 -10.34 -26.76
C THR A 174 6.72 -9.20 -25.87
N PHE A 175 5.54 -8.65 -26.14
CA PHE A 175 4.91 -7.67 -25.28
C PHE A 175 3.44 -8.03 -24.98
N GLU A 176 2.97 -7.57 -23.82
CA GLU A 176 1.58 -7.70 -23.36
C GLU A 176 1.04 -6.32 -23.00
N ILE A 177 -0.26 -6.11 -23.19
CA ILE A 177 -0.96 -4.90 -22.76
C ILE A 177 -2.03 -5.32 -21.77
N VAL A 178 -1.94 -4.77 -20.56
CA VAL A 178 -2.90 -4.96 -19.48
C VAL A 178 -3.70 -3.67 -19.35
N PRO A 179 -5.01 -3.69 -19.69
CA PRO A 179 -5.82 -2.48 -19.69
C PRO A 179 -6.03 -1.92 -18.28
N GLY A 180 -6.15 -0.60 -18.20
CA GLY A 180 -6.55 0.14 -17.01
C GLY A 180 -7.94 0.73 -17.17
N LEU A 181 -8.57 1.17 -16.08
CA LEU A 181 -9.81 1.94 -16.17
C LEU A 181 -9.50 3.37 -16.62
N PRO A 182 -10.04 3.85 -17.76
CA PRO A 182 -9.73 5.21 -18.23
C PRO A 182 -10.25 6.28 -17.27
N PRO A 183 -9.42 7.27 -16.89
CA PRO A 183 -9.85 8.36 -15.99
C PRO A 183 -11.07 9.12 -16.51
N ALA A 184 -11.18 9.29 -17.83
CA ALA A 184 -12.29 9.98 -18.47
C ALA A 184 -13.66 9.31 -18.26
N ILE A 185 -13.69 8.04 -17.84
CA ILE A 185 -14.92 7.29 -17.55
C ILE A 185 -15.09 7.07 -16.05
N ALA A 186 -14.02 6.63 -15.38
CA ALA A 186 -14.07 6.25 -13.98
C ALA A 186 -14.27 7.46 -13.06
N VAL A 187 -13.61 8.58 -13.34
CA VAL A 187 -13.70 9.78 -12.50
C VAL A 187 -15.10 10.40 -12.53
N PRO A 188 -15.74 10.62 -13.69
CA PRO A 188 -17.14 11.08 -13.71
C PRO A 188 -18.10 10.11 -13.03
N THR A 189 -17.88 8.80 -13.14
CA THR A 189 -18.69 7.78 -12.44
C THR A 189 -18.64 7.95 -10.92
N TYR A 190 -17.44 8.18 -10.36
CA TYR A 190 -17.26 8.44 -8.93
C TYR A 190 -17.73 9.84 -8.52
N ALA A 191 -17.70 10.81 -9.44
CA ALA A 191 -18.24 12.15 -9.22
C ALA A 191 -19.77 12.22 -9.34
N GLY A 192 -20.45 11.12 -9.67
CA GLY A 192 -21.91 11.08 -9.82
C GLY A 192 -22.42 11.66 -11.14
N LEU A 193 -21.63 11.57 -12.21
CA LEU A 193 -21.89 12.18 -13.51
C LEU A 193 -22.16 11.11 -14.57
N PRO A 194 -23.43 10.82 -14.90
CA PRO A 194 -23.78 9.79 -15.86
C PRO A 194 -23.46 10.25 -17.29
N LEU A 195 -22.41 9.69 -17.89
CA LEU A 195 -21.97 10.08 -19.24
C LEU A 195 -22.90 9.54 -20.36
N GLY A 196 -23.52 8.38 -20.12
CA GLY A 196 -24.30 7.69 -21.14
C GLY A 196 -23.43 7.06 -22.24
N SER A 197 -24.09 6.47 -23.25
CA SER A 197 -23.43 5.76 -24.36
C SER A 197 -22.82 6.66 -25.44
N SER A 198 -23.04 7.97 -25.35
CA SER A 198 -22.50 8.97 -26.28
C SER A 198 -21.88 10.10 -25.49
N HIS A 199 -20.56 10.21 -25.55
CA HIS A 199 -19.78 11.27 -24.92
C HIS A 199 -18.47 11.44 -25.71
N THR A 200 -17.81 12.59 -25.52
CA THR A 200 -16.56 12.90 -26.22
C THR A 200 -15.45 13.18 -25.21
N VAL A 201 -14.28 12.58 -25.41
CA VAL A 201 -13.11 12.76 -24.55
C VAL A 201 -12.04 13.51 -25.33
N ALA A 202 -11.40 14.49 -24.71
CA ALA A 202 -10.24 15.18 -25.26
C ALA A 202 -9.20 15.46 -24.17
N ASP A 203 -7.92 15.38 -24.53
CA ASP A 203 -6.83 15.81 -23.67
C ASP A 203 -6.36 17.21 -24.10
N VAL A 204 -6.72 18.23 -23.31
CA VAL A 204 -6.42 19.63 -23.63
C VAL A 204 -4.98 20.03 -23.27
N ARG A 205 -4.17 19.07 -22.80
CA ARG A 205 -2.72 19.23 -22.61
C ARG A 205 -1.95 19.05 -23.93
N GLY A 206 -2.61 18.50 -24.96
CA GLY A 206 -2.06 18.31 -26.31
C GLY A 206 -2.83 19.11 -27.36
N ASP A 207 -2.69 18.69 -28.62
CA ASP A 207 -3.39 19.31 -29.76
C ASP A 207 -4.86 18.88 -29.80
N VAL A 208 -5.77 19.84 -29.94
CA VAL A 208 -7.22 19.62 -29.91
C VAL A 208 -7.90 20.30 -31.10
N ASP A 209 -8.78 19.56 -31.80
CA ASP A 209 -9.73 20.13 -32.75
C ASP A 209 -10.93 20.71 -31.99
N TRP A 210 -10.82 21.98 -31.64
CA TRP A 210 -11.83 22.69 -30.84
C TRP A 210 -13.18 22.80 -31.54
N ALA A 211 -13.19 22.92 -32.87
CA ALA A 211 -14.43 23.01 -33.63
C ALA A 211 -15.19 21.68 -33.58
N ALA A 212 -14.49 20.56 -33.80
CA ALA A 212 -15.08 19.23 -33.69
C ALA A 212 -15.53 18.92 -32.25
N LEU A 213 -14.72 19.30 -31.25
CA LEU A 213 -15.03 19.08 -29.84
C LEU A 213 -16.29 19.86 -29.40
N ALA A 214 -16.41 21.13 -29.80
CA ALA A 214 -17.56 21.96 -29.48
C ALA A 214 -18.85 21.49 -30.18
N ALA A 215 -18.74 20.95 -31.39
CA ALA A 215 -19.86 20.40 -32.15
C ALA A 215 -20.27 18.99 -31.71
N ALA A 216 -19.47 18.33 -30.86
CA ALA A 216 -19.68 16.92 -30.53
C ALA A 216 -20.96 16.70 -29.70
N PRO A 217 -21.71 15.61 -29.96
CA PRO A 217 -22.92 15.29 -29.21
C PRO A 217 -22.60 14.75 -27.82
N GLY A 218 -23.45 15.07 -26.84
CA GLY A 218 -23.35 14.56 -25.48
C GLY A 218 -22.41 15.38 -24.58
N PRO A 219 -22.07 14.87 -23.39
CA PRO A 219 -21.14 15.54 -22.50
C PRO A 219 -19.71 15.48 -23.03
N LEU A 220 -18.93 16.53 -22.74
CA LEU A 220 -17.50 16.60 -23.03
C LEU A 220 -16.71 16.27 -21.77
N ILE A 221 -15.67 15.45 -21.90
CA ILE A 221 -14.77 15.08 -20.82
C ILE A 221 -13.36 15.53 -21.20
N LEU A 222 -12.84 16.52 -20.49
CA LEU A 222 -11.50 17.05 -20.71
C LEU A 222 -10.53 16.48 -19.69
N GLN A 223 -9.40 15.97 -20.15
CA GLN A 223 -8.21 15.80 -19.32
C GLN A 223 -7.40 17.09 -19.37
N ALA A 224 -7.16 17.69 -18.21
CA ALA A 224 -6.59 19.03 -18.12
C ALA A 224 -5.65 19.16 -16.92
N THR A 225 -4.99 20.30 -16.81
CA THR A 225 -4.42 20.78 -15.56
C THR A 225 -5.04 22.13 -15.23
N ALA A 226 -4.84 22.65 -14.02
CA ALA A 226 -5.40 23.93 -13.60
C ALA A 226 -5.04 25.09 -14.56
N SER A 227 -3.86 25.05 -15.20
CA SER A 227 -3.44 26.11 -16.13
C SER A 227 -4.17 26.08 -17.47
N HIS A 228 -4.73 24.94 -17.88
CA HIS A 228 -5.43 24.81 -19.16
C HIS A 228 -6.91 25.21 -19.09
N LEU A 229 -7.50 25.28 -17.89
CA LEU A 229 -8.94 25.50 -17.74
C LEU A 229 -9.44 26.82 -18.33
N PRO A 230 -8.79 27.98 -18.10
CA PRO A 230 -9.30 29.26 -18.59
C PRO A 230 -9.33 29.34 -20.12
N ASP A 231 -8.24 28.90 -20.76
CA ASP A 231 -8.11 28.93 -22.22
C ASP A 231 -9.06 27.92 -22.87
N ALA A 232 -9.17 26.70 -22.33
CA ALA A 232 -10.09 25.68 -22.83
C ALA A 232 -11.55 26.14 -22.73
N ALA A 233 -11.94 26.76 -21.61
CA ALA A 233 -13.30 27.25 -21.41
C ALA A 233 -13.63 28.41 -22.36
N SER A 234 -12.73 29.39 -22.49
CA SER A 234 -12.90 30.53 -23.41
C SER A 234 -13.03 30.06 -24.86
N THR A 235 -12.15 29.14 -25.26
CA THR A 235 -12.16 28.57 -26.62
C THR A 235 -13.47 27.83 -26.90
N LEU A 236 -13.96 26.99 -25.98
CA LEU A 236 -15.24 26.30 -26.17
C LEU A 236 -16.42 27.27 -26.31
N ILE A 237 -16.40 28.40 -25.59
CA ILE A 237 -17.40 29.46 -25.73
C ILE A 237 -17.33 30.10 -27.12
N ASP A 238 -16.12 30.42 -27.60
CA ASP A 238 -15.89 31.00 -28.93
C ASP A 238 -16.38 30.07 -30.06
N TYR A 239 -16.27 28.75 -29.87
CA TYR A 239 -16.80 27.75 -30.80
C TYR A 239 -18.28 27.39 -30.59
N GLY A 240 -18.99 28.15 -29.76
CA GLY A 240 -20.46 28.15 -29.72
C GLY A 240 -21.11 27.45 -28.52
N LEU A 241 -20.35 26.98 -27.53
CA LEU A 241 -20.95 26.57 -26.25
C LEU A 241 -21.41 27.81 -25.46
N THR A 242 -22.51 27.68 -24.72
CA THR A 242 -23.00 28.81 -23.92
C THR A 242 -22.16 28.98 -22.65
N GLU A 243 -21.91 30.22 -22.26
CA GLU A 243 -21.21 30.58 -21.01
C GLU A 243 -21.78 29.91 -19.76
N GLN A 244 -23.10 29.66 -19.74
CA GLN A 244 -23.83 29.04 -18.64
C GLN A 244 -23.82 27.51 -18.71
N THR A 245 -23.09 26.91 -19.65
CA THR A 245 -22.98 25.45 -19.74
C THR A 245 -22.37 24.91 -18.44
N PRO A 246 -23.07 24.03 -17.71
CA PRO A 246 -22.60 23.54 -16.43
C PRO A 246 -21.39 22.61 -16.62
N CYS A 247 -20.47 22.65 -15.68
CA CYS A 247 -19.29 21.82 -15.66
C CYS A 247 -18.93 21.38 -14.24
N VAL A 248 -18.17 20.27 -14.15
CA VAL A 248 -17.58 19.79 -12.90
C VAL A 248 -16.10 19.55 -13.13
N VAL A 249 -15.27 20.08 -12.24
CA VAL A 249 -13.84 19.81 -12.23
C VAL A 249 -13.52 18.90 -11.07
N THR A 250 -12.93 17.74 -11.38
CA THR A 250 -12.57 16.72 -10.40
C THR A 250 -11.07 16.52 -10.36
N ALA A 251 -10.49 16.56 -9.15
CA ALA A 251 -9.09 16.23 -8.88
C ALA A 251 -8.99 14.92 -8.10
N VAL A 252 -7.82 14.24 -8.18
CA VAL A 252 -7.51 13.00 -7.45
C VAL A 252 -8.65 11.98 -7.51
N GLY A 253 -9.19 11.81 -8.73
CA GLY A 253 -10.41 11.07 -8.99
C GLY A 253 -10.38 9.63 -8.48
N THR A 254 -11.55 9.10 -8.13
CA THR A 254 -11.80 7.77 -7.55
C THR A 254 -11.20 7.50 -6.17
N THR A 255 -10.28 8.32 -5.68
CA THR A 255 -9.70 8.15 -4.35
C THR A 255 -10.64 8.64 -3.25
N CYS A 256 -10.35 8.29 -1.99
CA CYS A 256 -11.02 8.86 -0.82
C CYS A 256 -10.74 10.37 -0.65
N SER A 257 -9.73 10.90 -1.34
CA SER A 257 -9.38 12.32 -1.35
C SER A 257 -9.94 13.07 -2.56
N GLN A 258 -10.73 12.41 -3.42
CA GLN A 258 -11.37 13.06 -4.57
C GLN A 258 -12.10 14.35 -4.13
N ARG A 259 -12.04 15.37 -4.96
CA ARG A 259 -12.88 16.55 -4.80
C ARG A 259 -13.40 16.96 -6.15
N SER A 260 -14.68 17.28 -6.20
CA SER A 260 -15.36 17.75 -7.39
C SER A 260 -16.02 19.10 -7.11
N VAL A 261 -15.74 20.09 -7.94
CA VAL A 261 -16.30 21.44 -7.83
C VAL A 261 -17.20 21.70 -9.04
N GLU A 262 -18.44 22.06 -8.77
CA GLU A 262 -19.42 22.49 -9.78
C GLU A 262 -19.16 23.94 -10.17
N SER A 263 -19.25 24.25 -11.46
CA SER A 263 -19.08 25.58 -12.03
C SER A 263 -19.82 25.69 -13.38
N THR A 264 -19.62 26.79 -14.09
CA THR A 264 -20.02 26.98 -15.49
C THR A 264 -18.79 27.24 -16.36
N LEU A 265 -18.91 27.15 -17.69
CA LEU A 265 -17.81 27.52 -18.58
C LEU A 265 -17.30 28.94 -18.30
N HIS A 266 -18.21 29.90 -18.08
CA HIS A 266 -17.83 31.25 -17.65
C HIS A 266 -17.02 31.23 -16.36
N GLY A 267 -17.47 30.50 -15.34
CA GLY A 267 -16.72 30.39 -14.08
C GLY A 267 -15.34 29.74 -14.23
N LEU A 268 -15.11 28.91 -15.25
CA LEU A 268 -13.79 28.36 -15.54
C LEU A 268 -12.85 29.36 -16.24
N THR A 269 -13.37 30.41 -16.89
CA THR A 269 -12.55 31.46 -17.49
C THR A 269 -11.85 32.33 -16.44
N GLU A 270 -12.39 32.38 -15.23
CA GLU A 270 -11.82 33.14 -14.12
C GLU A 270 -10.69 32.35 -13.44
N GLN A 271 -9.44 32.78 -13.64
CA GLN A 271 -8.23 32.17 -13.06
C GLN A 271 -8.29 31.99 -11.52
N ASN A 272 -9.04 32.86 -10.84
CA ASN A 272 -9.15 32.92 -9.39
C ASN A 272 -10.11 31.89 -8.78
N VAL A 273 -10.96 31.24 -9.58
CA VAL A 273 -11.89 30.21 -9.08
C VAL A 273 -11.13 28.94 -8.66
N PHE A 274 -9.98 28.67 -9.29
CA PHE A 274 -9.12 27.54 -8.94
C PHE A 274 -7.96 27.93 -8.02
N ALA A 275 -7.33 29.08 -8.23
CA ALA A 275 -6.15 29.51 -7.48
C ALA A 275 -6.46 29.69 -5.98
N GLY A 276 -5.78 28.93 -5.11
CA GLY A 276 -5.93 29.02 -3.65
C GLY A 276 -7.08 28.20 -3.07
N THR A 277 -7.77 27.38 -3.86
CA THR A 277 -8.79 26.44 -3.37
C THR A 277 -8.18 25.16 -2.80
N GLU A 278 -8.91 24.46 -1.92
CA GLU A 278 -8.52 23.12 -1.46
C GLU A 278 -8.36 22.14 -2.64
N LEU A 279 -9.13 22.30 -3.71
CA LEU A 279 -9.05 21.50 -4.92
C LEU A 279 -7.72 21.69 -5.65
N ALA A 280 -7.26 22.94 -5.80
CA ALA A 280 -5.96 23.23 -6.42
C ALA A 280 -4.80 22.75 -5.54
N GLU A 281 -4.88 22.93 -4.21
CA GLU A 281 -3.89 22.36 -3.30
C GLU A 281 -3.82 20.84 -3.39
N GLN A 282 -4.97 20.17 -3.51
CA GLN A 282 -5.04 18.72 -3.62
C GLN A 282 -4.49 18.21 -4.95
N ALA A 283 -4.85 18.85 -6.06
CA ALA A 283 -4.27 18.58 -7.37
C ALA A 283 -2.74 18.73 -7.34
N MET A 284 -2.22 19.74 -6.64
CA MET A 284 -0.77 19.93 -6.46
C MET A 284 -0.11 18.93 -5.49
N SER A 285 -0.85 18.44 -4.49
CA SER A 285 -0.32 17.54 -3.45
C SER A 285 -0.33 16.06 -3.83
N ALA A 286 -0.94 15.71 -4.97
CA ALA A 286 -1.10 14.34 -5.46
C ALA A 286 0.21 13.66 -5.93
N GLY A 287 1.37 14.22 -5.63
CA GLY A 287 2.68 13.62 -5.93
C GLY A 287 3.30 14.02 -7.28
N SER A 288 2.52 14.56 -8.21
CA SER A 288 3.02 14.99 -9.53
C SER A 288 3.72 16.36 -9.50
N PRO A 289 4.91 16.51 -10.11
CA PRO A 289 5.59 17.80 -10.30
C PRO A 289 4.87 18.77 -11.24
N GLN A 290 4.04 18.27 -12.16
CA GLN A 290 3.08 19.07 -12.92
C GLN A 290 1.79 19.20 -12.12
N ASN A 291 1.25 20.41 -11.92
CA ASN A 291 -0.07 20.68 -11.34
C ASN A 291 -1.06 19.55 -11.68
N GLY A 292 -1.44 18.73 -10.69
CA GLY A 292 -1.93 17.37 -10.94
C GLY A 292 -3.15 17.26 -11.87
N PRO A 293 -3.35 16.07 -12.46
CA PRO A 293 -4.35 15.86 -13.50
C PRO A 293 -5.77 16.14 -13.00
N LEU A 294 -6.51 16.90 -13.80
CA LEU A 294 -7.91 17.23 -13.60
C LEU A 294 -8.74 16.52 -14.67
N VAL A 295 -9.93 16.05 -14.28
CA VAL A 295 -10.97 15.61 -15.20
C VAL A 295 -12.11 16.61 -15.14
N VAL A 296 -12.42 17.24 -16.27
CA VAL A 296 -13.50 18.23 -16.40
C VAL A 296 -14.64 17.59 -17.16
N THR A 297 -15.83 17.52 -16.56
CA THR A 297 -17.04 17.05 -17.24
C THR A 297 -17.93 18.24 -17.55
N ILE A 298 -18.29 18.45 -18.82
CA ILE A 298 -19.04 19.61 -19.31
C ILE A 298 -20.35 19.13 -19.92
N GLY A 299 -21.45 19.81 -19.59
CA GLY A 299 -22.75 19.62 -20.20
C GLY A 299 -23.85 19.22 -19.20
N LYS A 300 -25.06 19.02 -19.74
CA LYS A 300 -26.30 18.85 -18.95
C LYS A 300 -26.28 17.69 -17.95
N THR A 301 -25.38 16.72 -18.11
CA THR A 301 -25.21 15.59 -17.18
C THR A 301 -24.91 16.04 -15.74
N VAL A 302 -24.25 17.20 -15.57
CA VAL A 302 -23.89 17.79 -14.28
C VAL A 302 -25.10 17.98 -13.37
N ASN A 303 -26.28 18.27 -13.93
CA ASN A 303 -27.52 18.45 -13.17
C ASN A 303 -27.97 17.18 -12.40
N ASN A 304 -27.42 16.01 -12.73
CA ASN A 304 -27.70 14.76 -12.02
C ASN A 304 -26.81 14.56 -10.78
N ARG A 305 -25.72 15.32 -10.66
CA ARG A 305 -24.69 15.10 -9.63
C ARG A 305 -25.27 15.12 -8.22
N THR A 306 -26.15 16.06 -7.89
CA THR A 306 -26.78 16.12 -6.56
C THR A 306 -27.47 14.82 -6.16
N LYS A 307 -28.06 14.10 -7.13
CA LYS A 307 -28.78 12.84 -6.88
C LYS A 307 -27.86 11.61 -6.91
N LEU A 308 -26.79 11.67 -7.70
CA LEU A 308 -25.91 10.54 -8.00
C LEU A 308 -24.53 10.64 -7.33
N ASN A 309 -24.28 11.68 -6.53
CA ASN A 309 -23.05 11.83 -5.75
C ASN A 309 -22.99 10.78 -4.63
N TRP A 310 -22.69 9.54 -4.99
CA TRP A 310 -22.69 8.37 -4.10
C TRP A 310 -21.39 8.19 -3.33
N TRP A 311 -20.29 8.75 -3.84
CA TRP A 311 -18.95 8.57 -3.28
C TRP A 311 -18.59 9.68 -2.29
N GLU A 312 -18.68 10.95 -2.71
CA GLU A 312 -18.28 12.07 -1.86
C GLU A 312 -19.29 12.37 -0.73
N SER A 313 -20.48 11.75 -0.79
CA SER A 313 -21.52 11.86 0.25
C SER A 313 -21.36 10.83 1.38
N ARG A 314 -20.36 9.93 1.31
CA ARG A 314 -20.21 8.85 2.30
C ARG A 314 -19.85 9.41 3.69
N ALA A 315 -20.28 8.69 4.72
CA ALA A 315 -20.20 9.16 6.11
C ALA A 315 -18.77 9.47 6.57
N LEU A 316 -17.79 8.66 6.17
CA LEU A 316 -16.38 8.82 6.50
C LEU A 316 -15.56 9.34 5.31
N TYR A 317 -16.20 9.97 4.33
CA TYR A 317 -15.53 10.45 3.13
C TYR A 317 -14.36 11.38 3.45
N GLY A 318 -13.17 11.03 2.94
CA GLY A 318 -11.93 11.80 3.14
C GLY A 318 -11.28 11.64 4.51
N TRP A 319 -11.81 10.78 5.39
CA TRP A 319 -11.20 10.52 6.69
C TRP A 319 -10.00 9.61 6.56
N THR A 320 -8.91 9.94 7.23
CA THR A 320 -7.80 9.00 7.43
C THR A 320 -7.97 8.30 8.77
N VAL A 321 -8.13 6.98 8.74
CA VAL A 321 -8.45 6.16 9.92
C VAL A 321 -7.28 5.27 10.28
N LEU A 322 -6.78 5.41 11.51
CA LEU A 322 -5.74 4.55 12.05
C LEU A 322 -6.33 3.21 12.45
N VAL A 323 -5.76 2.14 11.91
CA VAL A 323 -6.14 0.75 12.17
C VAL A 323 -4.97 0.04 12.87
N PRO A 324 -4.95 0.00 14.21
CA PRO A 324 -3.98 -0.79 14.95
C PRO A 324 -4.26 -2.27 14.69
N ARG A 325 -3.36 -2.94 13.99
CA ARG A 325 -3.52 -4.33 13.56
C ARG A 325 -2.92 -5.31 14.58
N THR A 326 -3.64 -6.39 14.82
CA THR A 326 -3.08 -7.70 15.21
C THR A 326 -3.19 -8.63 14.00
N LYS A 327 -2.25 -9.59 13.86
CA LYS A 327 -1.77 -10.16 12.59
C LYS A 327 -2.84 -10.59 11.56
N ASP A 328 -4.07 -10.94 11.94
CA ASP A 328 -5.05 -11.60 11.05
C ASP A 328 -6.44 -10.91 10.92
N GLN A 329 -6.66 -9.68 11.42
CA GLN A 329 -8.02 -9.08 11.50
C GLN A 329 -8.22 -7.69 10.86
N ALA A 330 -7.21 -7.10 10.21
CA ALA A 330 -7.36 -5.74 9.67
C ALA A 330 -8.12 -5.66 8.33
N GLY A 331 -8.08 -6.72 7.51
CA GLY A 331 -8.69 -6.71 6.18
C GLY A 331 -10.17 -6.34 6.20
N GLU A 332 -10.96 -7.04 7.01
CA GLU A 332 -12.40 -6.80 7.15
C GLU A 332 -12.69 -5.35 7.60
N MET A 333 -11.95 -4.84 8.59
CA MET A 333 -12.16 -3.48 9.08
C MET A 333 -11.79 -2.44 8.03
N SER A 334 -10.65 -2.61 7.35
CA SER A 334 -10.17 -1.73 6.29
C SER A 334 -11.14 -1.68 5.12
N GLU A 335 -11.64 -2.83 4.65
CA GLU A 335 -12.63 -2.92 3.57
C GLU A 335 -13.95 -2.23 3.94
N ARG A 336 -14.42 -2.42 5.19
CA ARG A 336 -15.63 -1.75 5.67
C ARG A 336 -15.44 -0.23 5.79
N LEU A 337 -14.28 0.23 6.26
CA LEU A 337 -13.93 1.65 6.32
C LEU A 337 -13.91 2.29 4.92
N ILE A 338 -13.34 1.60 3.92
CA ILE A 338 -13.36 2.05 2.51
C ILE A 338 -14.79 2.13 1.98
N THR A 339 -15.68 1.22 2.40
CA THR A 339 -17.12 1.26 2.06
C THR A 339 -17.82 2.51 2.62
N TYR A 340 -17.29 3.13 3.66
CA TYR A 340 -17.75 4.45 4.15
C TYR A 340 -16.92 5.63 3.63
N GLY A 341 -16.00 5.41 2.68
CA GLY A 341 -15.20 6.46 2.03
C GLY A 341 -13.95 6.88 2.80
N ALA A 342 -13.52 6.10 3.79
CA ALA A 342 -12.32 6.38 4.58
C ALA A 342 -11.06 5.75 3.94
N LEU A 343 -9.91 6.34 4.24
CA LEU A 343 -8.58 5.79 3.98
C LEU A 343 -8.02 5.11 5.24
N PRO A 344 -8.05 3.76 5.33
CA PRO A 344 -7.44 3.05 6.44
C PRO A 344 -5.91 3.03 6.32
N ILE A 345 -5.21 3.33 7.43
CA ILE A 345 -3.76 3.10 7.56
C ILE A 345 -3.54 2.07 8.66
N GLU A 346 -3.08 0.89 8.24
CA GLU A 346 -2.78 -0.20 9.16
C GLU A 346 -1.43 0.00 9.84
N VAL A 347 -1.42 -0.09 11.17
CA VAL A 347 -0.20 -0.08 11.99
C VAL A 347 -0.14 -1.39 12.78
N PRO A 348 0.77 -2.32 12.41
CA PRO A 348 1.00 -3.52 13.21
C PRO A 348 1.39 -3.14 14.63
N THR A 349 0.70 -3.72 15.61
CA THR A 349 1.00 -3.50 17.04
C THR A 349 1.72 -4.69 17.68
N ILE A 350 1.68 -5.84 17.02
CA ILE A 350 2.30 -7.09 17.45
C ILE A 350 3.14 -7.64 16.29
N ALA A 351 4.34 -8.13 16.61
CA ALA A 351 5.17 -8.89 15.68
C ALA A 351 5.45 -10.29 16.25
N VAL A 352 5.60 -11.25 15.33
CA VAL A 352 6.01 -12.62 15.65
C VAL A 352 7.48 -12.74 15.29
N GLU A 353 8.32 -12.89 16.30
CA GLU A 353 9.77 -13.06 16.15
C GLU A 353 10.17 -14.53 16.36
N PRO A 354 11.33 -14.95 15.83
CA PRO A 354 11.95 -16.21 16.21
C PRO A 354 12.21 -16.30 17.73
N PRO A 355 12.34 -17.52 18.28
CA PRO A 355 12.72 -17.70 19.68
C PRO A 355 14.12 -17.12 19.94
N ARG A 356 14.40 -16.71 21.18
CA ARG A 356 15.71 -16.14 21.56
C ARG A 356 16.87 -17.09 21.31
N SER A 357 16.60 -18.39 21.43
CA SER A 357 17.55 -19.45 21.13
C SER A 357 16.89 -20.42 20.15
N PRO A 358 17.53 -20.72 19.00
CA PRO A 358 17.00 -21.69 18.06
C PRO A 358 17.20 -23.14 18.53
N ALA A 359 18.08 -23.38 19.51
CA ALA A 359 18.55 -24.72 19.87
C ALA A 359 17.45 -25.69 20.31
N GLN A 360 16.40 -25.21 20.99
CA GLN A 360 15.26 -26.07 21.36
C GLN A 360 14.49 -26.54 20.13
N MET A 361 14.21 -25.62 19.20
CA MET A 361 13.52 -25.95 17.96
C MET A 361 14.37 -26.85 17.07
N GLU A 362 15.67 -26.58 16.95
CA GLU A 362 16.58 -27.45 16.18
C GLU A 362 16.66 -28.86 16.76
N ARG A 363 16.69 -28.99 18.09
CA ARG A 363 16.65 -30.30 18.77
C ARG A 363 15.33 -31.01 18.51
N ALA A 364 14.21 -30.29 18.58
CA ALA A 364 12.89 -30.85 18.33
C ALA A 364 12.72 -31.30 16.88
N VAL A 365 13.15 -30.49 15.90
CA VAL A 365 13.10 -30.86 14.48
C VAL A 365 13.95 -32.11 14.21
N LYS A 366 15.16 -32.19 14.78
CA LYS A 366 15.99 -33.40 14.69
C LYS A 366 15.34 -34.59 15.37
N GLY A 367 14.78 -34.41 16.56
CA GLY A 367 14.05 -35.44 17.30
C GLY A 367 12.85 -35.98 16.52
N LEU A 368 12.19 -35.13 15.73
CA LEU A 368 11.07 -35.50 14.88
C LEU A 368 11.52 -36.41 13.73
N VAL A 369 12.64 -36.08 13.07
CA VAL A 369 13.26 -36.95 12.06
C VAL A 369 13.78 -38.26 12.66
N ASP A 370 14.28 -38.23 13.89
CA ASP A 370 14.76 -39.41 14.64
C ASP A 370 13.60 -40.30 15.15
N GLY A 371 12.33 -39.91 14.95
CA GLY A 371 11.16 -40.67 15.42
C GLY A 371 10.90 -40.58 16.92
N ARG A 372 11.33 -39.51 17.59
CA ARG A 372 11.17 -39.34 19.06
C ARG A 372 9.77 -38.93 19.49
N TYR A 373 8.88 -38.58 18.58
CA TYR A 373 7.54 -38.10 18.91
C TYR A 373 6.48 -38.98 18.29
N GLN A 374 5.44 -39.29 19.07
CA GLN A 374 4.22 -39.89 18.57
C GLN A 374 3.26 -38.84 18.01
N TRP A 375 3.28 -37.66 18.63
CA TRP A 375 2.40 -36.54 18.30
C TRP A 375 3.14 -35.23 18.18
N VAL A 376 2.63 -34.37 17.29
CA VAL A 376 2.92 -32.93 17.26
C VAL A 376 1.61 -32.18 17.43
N VAL A 377 1.55 -31.29 18.41
CA VAL A 377 0.33 -30.53 18.72
C VAL A 377 0.53 -29.06 18.34
N PHE A 378 -0.24 -28.58 17.36
CA PHE A 378 -0.23 -27.19 16.93
C PHE A 378 -1.41 -26.42 17.52
N THR A 379 -1.10 -25.41 18.33
CA THR A 379 -2.10 -24.51 18.94
C THR A 379 -2.20 -23.15 18.23
N SER A 380 -1.41 -22.93 17.18
CA SER A 380 -1.42 -21.69 16.40
C SER A 380 -0.87 -21.91 15.01
N THR A 381 -1.43 -21.22 14.02
CA THR A 381 -0.87 -21.07 12.66
C THR A 381 0.58 -20.57 12.66
N ASN A 382 0.97 -19.76 13.66
CA ASN A 382 2.34 -19.27 13.81
C ASN A 382 3.31 -20.38 14.23
N ALA A 383 2.86 -21.34 15.04
CA ALA A 383 3.66 -22.49 15.43
C ALA A 383 3.91 -23.42 14.23
N VAL A 384 2.88 -23.68 13.42
CA VAL A 384 3.00 -24.44 12.16
C VAL A 384 4.04 -23.78 11.25
N ARG A 385 3.93 -22.47 11.06
CA ARG A 385 4.88 -21.72 10.22
C ARG A 385 6.32 -21.80 10.77
N ALA A 386 6.52 -21.62 12.08
CA ALA A 386 7.85 -21.66 12.67
C ALA A 386 8.54 -23.02 12.51
N VAL A 387 7.80 -24.12 12.69
CA VAL A 387 8.30 -25.48 12.44
C VAL A 387 8.63 -25.68 10.96
N TRP A 388 7.74 -25.23 10.06
CA TRP A 388 7.94 -25.38 8.62
C TRP A 388 9.13 -24.57 8.06
N GLU A 389 9.32 -23.34 8.56
CA GLU A 389 10.48 -22.51 8.22
C GLU A 389 11.78 -23.22 8.63
N LYS A 390 11.80 -23.85 9.81
CA LYS A 390 12.95 -24.64 10.26
C LYS A 390 13.17 -25.91 9.46
N PHE A 391 12.11 -26.61 9.05
CA PHE A 391 12.24 -27.76 8.15
C PHE A 391 12.89 -27.35 6.83
N SER A 392 12.41 -26.25 6.24
CA SER A 392 12.94 -25.71 4.99
C SER A 392 14.42 -25.34 5.11
N GLU A 393 14.84 -24.75 6.24
CA GLU A 393 16.24 -24.44 6.55
C GLU A 393 17.13 -25.70 6.59
N PHE A 394 16.60 -26.81 7.09
CA PHE A 394 17.29 -28.11 7.10
C PHE A 394 17.13 -28.91 5.80
N GLY A 395 16.43 -28.38 4.79
CA GLY A 395 16.14 -29.11 3.55
C GLY A 395 15.17 -30.28 3.73
N LEU A 396 14.36 -30.25 4.79
CA LEU A 396 13.29 -31.21 5.08
C LEU A 396 11.97 -30.75 4.44
N ASP A 397 11.06 -31.71 4.27
CA ASP A 397 9.70 -31.48 3.77
C ASP A 397 8.67 -32.28 4.58
N ALA A 398 7.43 -32.35 4.10
CA ALA A 398 6.33 -33.04 4.75
C ALA A 398 6.64 -34.51 5.11
N ARG A 399 7.55 -35.17 4.37
CA ARG A 399 7.94 -36.56 4.65
C ARG A 399 8.63 -36.71 6.01
N ALA A 400 9.19 -35.64 6.56
CA ALA A 400 9.77 -35.67 7.91
C ALA A 400 8.72 -35.95 9.00
N PHE A 401 7.42 -35.70 8.76
CA PHE A 401 6.34 -36.07 9.69
C PHE A 401 5.90 -37.55 9.57
N SER A 402 6.53 -38.34 8.71
CA SER A 402 6.17 -39.75 8.53
C SER A 402 6.21 -40.52 9.85
N GLY A 403 5.09 -41.13 10.24
CA GLY A 403 4.96 -41.90 11.49
C GLY A 403 4.59 -41.06 12.72
N VAL A 404 4.42 -39.74 12.56
CA VAL A 404 4.02 -38.82 13.63
C VAL A 404 2.59 -38.35 13.38
N LYS A 405 1.74 -38.43 14.40
CA LYS A 405 0.36 -37.93 14.36
C LYS A 405 0.34 -36.42 14.64
N ILE A 406 -0.57 -35.69 14.05
CA ILE A 406 -0.73 -34.25 14.19
C ILE A 406 -2.10 -33.92 14.77
N ALA A 407 -2.08 -33.11 15.82
CA ALA A 407 -3.28 -32.53 16.41
C ALA A 407 -3.25 -31.00 16.24
N CYS A 408 -4.38 -30.42 15.83
CA CYS A 408 -4.55 -28.98 15.72
C CYS A 408 -5.66 -28.52 16.66
N VAL A 409 -5.46 -27.37 17.30
CA VAL A 409 -6.47 -26.79 18.22
C VAL A 409 -7.74 -26.32 17.50
N GLY A 410 -7.64 -26.08 16.18
CA GLY A 410 -8.82 -25.77 15.37
C GLY A 410 -8.54 -25.61 13.87
N GLU A 411 -9.61 -25.40 13.11
CA GLU A 411 -9.64 -25.50 11.64
C GLU A 411 -8.65 -24.54 10.95
N ALA A 412 -8.53 -23.29 11.40
CA ALA A 412 -7.56 -22.37 10.80
C ALA A 412 -6.11 -22.86 10.94
N THR A 413 -5.79 -23.58 12.01
CA THR A 413 -4.48 -24.21 12.20
C THR A 413 -4.37 -25.47 11.35
N ALA A 414 -5.43 -26.27 11.28
CA ALA A 414 -5.50 -27.47 10.45
C ALA A 414 -5.33 -27.14 8.96
N ASP A 415 -6.01 -26.14 8.43
CA ASP A 415 -5.88 -25.67 7.05
C ASP A 415 -4.45 -25.24 6.71
N ARG A 416 -3.76 -24.65 7.68
CA ARG A 416 -2.34 -24.30 7.51
C ARG A 416 -1.45 -25.55 7.43
N VAL A 417 -1.75 -26.60 8.18
CA VAL A 417 -1.06 -27.90 8.09
C VAL A 417 -1.39 -28.58 6.75
N ARG A 418 -2.66 -28.59 6.33
CA ARG A 418 -3.13 -29.12 5.04
C ARG A 418 -2.48 -28.43 3.84
N ALA A 419 -2.18 -27.13 3.94
CA ALA A 419 -1.46 -26.40 2.90
C ALA A 419 -0.04 -26.95 2.63
N PHE A 420 0.53 -27.73 3.57
CA PHE A 420 1.80 -28.44 3.41
C PHE A 420 1.64 -29.89 2.95
N GLY A 421 0.41 -30.33 2.64
CA GLY A 421 0.09 -31.68 2.19
C GLY A 421 -0.05 -32.71 3.31
N ILE A 422 -0.31 -32.27 4.54
CA ILE A 422 -0.49 -33.15 5.70
C ILE A 422 -1.92 -33.01 6.24
N GLU A 423 -2.61 -34.12 6.44
CA GLU A 423 -3.94 -34.13 7.06
C GLU A 423 -3.80 -34.35 8.57
N PRO A 424 -4.25 -33.42 9.43
CA PRO A 424 -4.22 -33.65 10.87
C PRO A 424 -5.12 -34.82 11.28
N GLU A 425 -4.59 -35.73 12.09
CA GLU A 425 -5.34 -36.85 12.68
C GLU A 425 -6.40 -36.37 13.67
N MET A 426 -6.20 -35.21 14.28
CA MET A 426 -7.11 -34.68 15.28
C MET A 426 -7.31 -33.17 15.15
N VAL A 427 -8.57 -32.78 15.10
CA VAL A 427 -9.07 -31.42 15.32
C VAL A 427 -10.30 -31.58 16.21
N PRO A 428 -10.43 -30.85 17.33
CA PRO A 428 -11.52 -31.06 18.27
C PRO A 428 -12.88 -30.78 17.62
N SER A 429 -13.80 -31.72 17.72
CA SER A 429 -15.14 -31.60 17.13
C SER A 429 -16.02 -30.55 17.82
N GLY A 430 -15.79 -30.34 19.13
CA GLY A 430 -16.51 -29.39 19.97
C GLY A 430 -15.81 -28.02 20.04
N GLU A 431 -15.26 -27.70 21.21
CA GLU A 431 -14.61 -26.42 21.44
C GLU A 431 -13.24 -26.37 20.75
N GLN A 432 -13.08 -25.43 19.81
CA GLN A 432 -11.84 -25.24 19.05
C GLN A 432 -10.80 -24.46 19.88
N SER A 433 -10.42 -25.02 21.02
CA SER A 433 -9.54 -24.43 22.01
C SER A 433 -8.61 -25.49 22.62
N SER A 434 -7.60 -25.05 23.37
CA SER A 434 -6.68 -25.98 24.05
C SER A 434 -7.42 -26.92 25.01
N LEU A 435 -8.55 -26.47 25.58
CA LEU A 435 -9.38 -27.30 26.47
C LEU A 435 -10.16 -28.35 25.66
N GLY A 436 -10.85 -27.95 24.59
CA GLY A 436 -11.57 -28.92 23.76
C GLY A 436 -10.64 -29.94 23.09
N LEU A 437 -9.45 -29.53 22.66
CA LEU A 437 -8.44 -30.48 22.18
C LEU A 437 -8.02 -31.44 23.29
N LEU A 438 -7.79 -30.95 24.51
CA LEU A 438 -7.40 -31.79 25.63
C LEU A 438 -8.49 -32.79 26.03
N GLU A 439 -9.76 -32.41 25.96
CA GLU A 439 -10.90 -33.30 26.26
C GLU A 439 -10.90 -34.54 25.36
N GLU A 440 -10.69 -34.32 24.05
CA GLU A 440 -10.72 -35.36 23.02
C GLU A 440 -9.38 -36.10 22.85
N PHE A 441 -8.26 -35.56 23.34
CA PHE A 441 -6.92 -36.13 23.15
C PHE A 441 -6.77 -37.51 23.85
N PRO A 442 -6.35 -38.59 23.17
CA PRO A 442 -6.34 -39.92 23.78
C PRO A 442 -5.37 -40.00 24.97
N PRO A 443 -5.69 -40.76 26.04
CA PRO A 443 -4.70 -41.12 27.05
C PRO A 443 -3.59 -41.95 26.41
N TYR A 444 -2.38 -41.86 26.95
CA TYR A 444 -1.27 -42.70 26.53
C TYR A 444 -1.57 -44.18 26.84
N ASP A 445 -1.36 -45.05 25.85
CA ASP A 445 -1.50 -46.49 25.97
C ASP A 445 -0.20 -47.16 25.52
N ASP A 446 0.46 -47.90 26.42
CA ASP A 446 1.77 -48.51 26.18
C ASP A 446 1.74 -49.70 25.21
N VAL A 447 0.55 -50.18 24.85
CA VAL A 447 0.34 -51.23 23.84
C VAL A 447 0.17 -50.62 22.46
N PHE A 448 -0.60 -49.52 22.35
CA PHE A 448 -0.94 -48.92 21.05
C PHE A 448 -0.03 -47.76 20.64
N ASP A 449 0.64 -47.10 21.58
CA ASP A 449 1.51 -45.96 21.32
C ASP A 449 2.99 -46.36 21.55
N PRO A 450 3.75 -46.69 20.48
CA PRO A 450 5.14 -47.13 20.60
C PRO A 450 6.08 -46.04 21.13
N VAL A 451 5.63 -44.78 21.14
CA VAL A 451 6.37 -43.61 21.62
C VAL A 451 5.45 -42.81 22.55
N ASN A 452 5.92 -42.48 23.76
CA ASN A 452 5.12 -41.80 24.79
C ASN A 452 5.23 -40.27 24.75
N ARG A 453 5.79 -39.69 23.68
CA ARG A 453 6.23 -38.29 23.67
C ARG A 453 5.46 -37.43 22.66
N VAL A 454 5.11 -36.22 23.11
CA VAL A 454 4.39 -35.20 22.34
C VAL A 454 5.26 -33.96 22.20
N LEU A 455 5.48 -33.50 20.97
CA LEU A 455 6.09 -32.20 20.69
C LEU A 455 4.99 -31.13 20.72
N LEU A 456 5.23 -30.08 21.51
CA LEU A 456 4.29 -28.97 21.67
C LEU A 456 4.98 -27.63 21.36
N PRO A 457 4.98 -27.18 20.09
CA PRO A 457 5.57 -25.90 19.69
C PRO A 457 4.62 -24.73 20.02
N ARG A 458 5.05 -23.77 20.84
CA ARG A 458 4.19 -22.67 21.34
C ARG A 458 4.85 -21.29 21.31
N ALA A 459 4.06 -20.26 21.63
CA ALA A 459 4.58 -18.94 21.94
C ALA A 459 5.38 -18.95 23.25
N ASP A 460 6.27 -17.97 23.43
CA ASP A 460 7.00 -17.73 24.68
C ASP A 460 6.12 -17.36 25.89
N ILE A 461 4.90 -16.90 25.63
CA ILE A 461 3.91 -16.50 26.65
C ILE A 461 2.65 -17.35 26.45
N ALA A 462 2.76 -18.66 26.64
CA ALA A 462 1.65 -19.60 26.51
C ALA A 462 1.27 -20.22 27.87
N THR A 463 -0.02 -20.33 28.15
CA THR A 463 -0.57 -20.92 29.39
C THR A 463 -0.25 -22.41 29.50
N GLU A 464 0.15 -22.90 30.68
CA GLU A 464 0.63 -24.29 30.88
C GLU A 464 -0.48 -25.37 30.82
N THR A 465 -1.75 -24.95 30.81
CA THR A 465 -2.93 -25.83 30.95
C THR A 465 -2.96 -27.04 30.01
N LEU A 466 -2.60 -26.86 28.73
CA LEU A 466 -2.57 -27.98 27.78
C LEU A 466 -1.43 -28.96 28.09
N ALA A 467 -0.25 -28.44 28.42
CA ALA A 467 0.91 -29.28 28.70
C ALA A 467 0.71 -30.08 30.00
N GLU A 468 0.11 -29.48 31.02
CA GLU A 468 -0.25 -30.18 32.27
C GLU A 468 -1.30 -31.26 32.01
N GLY A 469 -2.40 -30.92 31.33
CA GLY A 469 -3.46 -31.89 31.06
C GLY A 469 -3.00 -33.09 30.22
N LEU A 470 -2.09 -32.88 29.25
CA LEU A 470 -1.53 -34.00 28.48
C LEU A 470 -0.61 -34.89 29.33
N ARG A 471 0.12 -34.31 30.30
CA ARG A 471 0.92 -35.10 31.28
C ARG A 471 0.02 -35.93 32.20
N GLU A 472 -1.11 -35.37 32.65
CA GLU A 472 -2.09 -36.12 33.44
C GLU A 472 -2.69 -37.30 32.66
N ARG A 473 -2.76 -37.19 31.33
CA ARG A 473 -3.15 -38.28 30.42
C ARG A 473 -2.01 -39.26 30.09
N GLY A 474 -0.85 -39.14 30.75
CA GLY A 474 0.26 -40.09 30.65
C GLY A 474 1.33 -39.77 29.59
N TRP A 475 1.22 -38.65 28.89
CA TRP A 475 2.17 -38.27 27.84
C TRP A 475 3.39 -37.50 28.37
N GLU A 476 4.57 -37.77 27.82
CA GLU A 476 5.75 -36.93 27.99
C GLU A 476 5.70 -35.73 27.05
N ILE A 477 5.68 -34.52 27.61
CA ILE A 477 5.56 -33.29 26.81
C ILE A 477 6.91 -32.60 26.65
N GLU A 478 7.36 -32.49 25.40
CA GLU A 478 8.45 -31.61 25.02
C GLU A 478 7.89 -30.27 24.55
N ASP A 479 7.82 -29.32 25.49
CA ASP A 479 7.34 -27.96 25.25
C ASP A 479 8.46 -27.10 24.68
N VAL A 480 8.24 -26.55 23.49
CA VAL A 480 9.26 -25.83 22.73
C VAL A 480 8.75 -24.44 22.39
N THR A 481 9.52 -23.42 22.76
CA THR A 481 9.27 -22.05 22.32
C THR A 481 9.55 -21.94 20.82
N ALA A 482 8.49 -21.95 20.02
CA ALA A 482 8.56 -21.90 18.56
C ALA A 482 8.66 -20.48 18.02
N TYR A 483 8.05 -19.53 18.71
CA TYR A 483 8.10 -18.13 18.35
C TYR A 483 7.88 -17.25 19.57
N ARG A 484 8.15 -15.96 19.41
CA ARG A 484 7.93 -14.93 20.41
C ARG A 484 6.90 -13.94 19.93
N THR A 485 6.01 -13.54 20.84
CA THR A 485 5.08 -12.45 20.56
C THR A 485 5.63 -11.17 21.17
N VAL A 486 6.10 -10.26 20.33
CA VAL A 486 6.66 -8.98 20.77
C VAL A 486 5.82 -7.81 20.29
N ARG A 487 6.05 -6.63 20.88
CA ARG A 487 5.56 -5.39 20.29
C ARG A 487 6.18 -5.22 18.91
N ALA A 488 5.37 -4.83 17.94
CA ALA A 488 5.87 -4.54 16.61
C ALA A 488 6.92 -3.42 16.66
N ALA A 489 7.77 -3.39 15.63
CA ALA A 489 8.62 -2.25 15.40
C ALA A 489 7.76 -0.96 15.29
N PRO A 490 8.28 0.17 15.76
CA PRO A 490 7.76 1.49 15.42
C PRO A 490 7.26 1.62 13.96
N PRO A 491 6.07 2.21 13.72
CA PRO A 491 5.68 2.55 12.36
C PRO A 491 6.63 3.63 11.80
N PRO A 492 6.63 3.86 10.46
CA PRO A 492 7.45 4.88 9.83
C PRO A 492 7.32 6.25 10.52
N ALA A 493 8.40 7.05 10.49
CA ALA A 493 8.44 8.34 11.17
C ALA A 493 7.27 9.26 10.75
N ALA A 494 6.93 9.30 9.47
CA ALA A 494 5.79 10.06 8.95
C ALA A 494 4.47 9.66 9.62
N THR A 495 4.18 8.36 9.74
CA THR A 495 2.98 7.84 10.40
C THR A 495 2.98 8.15 11.89
N ARG A 496 4.13 8.01 12.58
CA ARG A 496 4.25 8.38 14.00
C ARG A 496 3.98 9.86 14.23
N GLU A 497 4.50 10.72 13.37
CA GLU A 497 4.22 12.16 13.44
C GLU A 497 2.74 12.43 13.16
N MET A 498 2.11 11.78 12.17
CA MET A 498 0.66 11.88 11.97
C MET A 498 -0.13 11.47 13.21
N ILE A 499 0.25 10.42 13.94
CA ILE A 499 -0.42 10.01 15.18
C ILE A 499 -0.37 11.16 16.22
N LYS A 500 0.81 11.77 16.40
CA LYS A 500 1.04 12.80 17.42
C LYS A 500 0.50 14.18 17.04
N THR A 501 0.51 14.55 15.77
CA THR A 501 0.11 15.89 15.30
C THR A 501 -1.34 15.92 14.82
N GLY A 502 -2.11 14.84 15.02
CA GLY A 502 -3.49 14.74 14.60
C GLY A 502 -3.65 14.68 13.08
N GLY A 503 -2.78 13.94 12.39
CA GLY A 503 -2.96 13.55 10.98
C GLY A 503 -4.02 12.48 10.75
N PHE A 504 -4.54 11.86 11.82
CA PHE A 504 -5.64 10.90 11.77
C PHE A 504 -6.94 11.54 12.27
N ASP A 505 -8.02 11.31 11.54
CA ASP A 505 -9.36 11.76 11.93
C ASP A 505 -9.98 10.81 12.96
N ALA A 506 -9.69 9.52 12.85
CA ALA A 506 -10.09 8.52 13.85
C ALA A 506 -9.05 7.41 14.07
N VAL A 507 -9.19 6.68 15.17
CA VAL A 507 -8.51 5.42 15.48
C VAL A 507 -9.52 4.39 15.96
N CYS A 508 -9.41 3.15 15.49
CA CYS A 508 -10.30 2.04 15.86
C CYS A 508 -9.56 0.98 16.68
N PHE A 509 -9.82 0.89 17.98
CA PHE A 509 -9.22 -0.13 18.85
C PHE A 509 -10.11 -1.36 19.02
N THR A 510 -9.58 -2.53 18.66
CA THR A 510 -10.27 -3.83 18.75
C THR A 510 -9.94 -4.62 20.01
N SER A 511 -8.95 -4.18 20.81
CA SER A 511 -8.67 -4.80 22.12
C SER A 511 -7.82 -3.91 23.02
N SER A 512 -7.85 -4.12 24.33
CA SER A 512 -6.95 -3.46 25.28
C SER A 512 -5.47 -3.61 24.88
N SER A 513 -5.07 -4.75 24.29
CA SER A 513 -3.68 -4.98 23.85
C SER A 513 -3.26 -4.02 22.75
N THR A 514 -4.15 -3.72 21.79
CA THR A 514 -3.89 -2.77 20.70
C THR A 514 -3.67 -1.35 21.21
N VAL A 515 -4.43 -0.94 22.25
CA VAL A 515 -4.25 0.36 22.91
C VAL A 515 -2.85 0.47 23.52
N ARG A 516 -2.49 -0.48 24.39
CA ARG A 516 -1.21 -0.45 25.11
C ARG A 516 -0.03 -0.49 24.15
N ASN A 517 -0.10 -1.35 23.13
CA ASN A 517 0.98 -1.53 22.18
C ASN A 517 1.11 -0.33 21.25
N LEU A 518 0.02 0.19 20.69
CA LEU A 518 0.07 1.39 19.84
C LEU A 518 0.67 2.57 20.61
N VAL A 519 0.18 2.84 21.82
CA VAL A 519 0.72 3.95 22.64
C VAL A 519 2.19 3.72 22.96
N GLY A 520 2.59 2.49 23.25
CA GLY A 520 3.99 2.13 23.50
C GLY A 520 4.92 2.30 22.30
N ILE A 521 4.46 2.00 21.08
CA ILE A 521 5.31 2.01 19.87
C ILE A 521 5.17 3.28 19.03
N ALA A 522 4.12 4.07 19.20
CA ALA A 522 3.89 5.27 18.37
C ALA A 522 3.59 6.54 19.19
N GLY A 523 3.29 6.40 20.47
CA GLY A 523 2.79 7.48 21.31
C GLY A 523 1.27 7.60 21.29
N LYS A 524 0.74 8.52 22.08
CA LYS A 524 -0.71 8.75 22.18
C LYS A 524 -1.22 9.43 20.90
N PRO A 525 -2.36 8.99 20.35
CA PRO A 525 -3.10 9.76 19.35
C PRO A 525 -3.38 11.18 19.86
N HIS A 526 -3.29 12.15 18.95
CA HIS A 526 -3.61 13.55 19.25
C HIS A 526 -5.06 13.69 19.75
N ALA A 527 -5.33 14.66 20.63
CA ALA A 527 -6.66 14.87 21.23
C ALA A 527 -7.78 15.24 20.23
N ARG A 528 -7.44 15.55 18.97
CA ARG A 528 -8.39 15.77 17.87
C ARG A 528 -8.88 14.48 17.23
N THR A 529 -8.08 13.42 17.31
CA THR A 529 -8.38 12.13 16.68
C THR A 529 -9.50 11.47 17.47
N ILE A 530 -10.57 11.10 16.76
CA ILE A 530 -11.73 10.42 17.34
C ILE A 530 -11.32 9.01 17.74
N VAL A 531 -11.54 8.63 18.99
CA VAL A 531 -11.18 7.31 19.49
C VAL A 531 -12.42 6.41 19.52
N SER A 532 -12.41 5.38 18.69
CA SER A 532 -13.45 4.36 18.63
C SER A 532 -12.94 3.07 19.26
N CYS A 533 -13.68 2.53 20.25
CA CYS A 533 -13.31 1.31 20.97
C CYS A 533 -14.39 0.24 20.79
N ILE A 534 -14.00 -0.99 20.47
CA ILE A 534 -14.93 -2.11 20.22
C ILE A 534 -15.83 -2.46 21.40
N GLY A 535 -15.42 -2.17 22.63
CA GLY A 535 -16.16 -2.59 23.82
C GLY A 535 -15.65 -1.95 25.12
N PRO A 536 -16.33 -2.21 26.25
CA PRO A 536 -16.12 -1.51 27.52
C PRO A 536 -14.71 -1.68 28.07
N LYS A 537 -14.16 -2.89 28.09
CA LYS A 537 -12.80 -3.16 28.60
C LYS A 537 -11.71 -2.44 27.78
N THR A 538 -11.89 -2.36 26.47
CA THR A 538 -10.97 -1.60 25.60
C THR A 538 -11.08 -0.10 25.87
N ALA A 539 -12.30 0.41 26.08
CA ALA A 539 -12.55 1.81 26.43
C ALA A 539 -11.95 2.20 27.80
N GLU A 540 -12.07 1.34 28.82
CA GLU A 540 -11.42 1.51 30.12
C GLU A 540 -9.90 1.60 29.97
N THR A 541 -9.30 0.68 29.21
CA THR A 541 -7.86 0.73 28.92
C THR A 541 -7.48 2.00 28.16
N ALA A 542 -8.28 2.47 27.21
CA ALA A 542 -8.03 3.74 26.52
C ALA A 542 -8.04 4.93 27.49
N ALA A 543 -9.00 4.95 28.42
CA ALA A 543 -9.10 5.98 29.45
C ALA A 543 -7.91 5.95 30.44
N GLU A 544 -7.44 4.78 30.86
CA GLU A 544 -6.22 4.62 31.69
C GLU A 544 -4.99 5.25 31.04
N PHE A 545 -4.88 5.16 29.71
CA PHE A 545 -3.80 5.79 28.93
C PHE A 545 -4.07 7.27 28.61
N GLY A 546 -5.16 7.85 29.12
CA GLY A 546 -5.54 9.25 28.95
C GLY A 546 -6.13 9.57 27.58
N LEU A 547 -6.73 8.59 26.90
CA LEU A 547 -7.45 8.79 25.64
C LEU A 547 -8.94 9.02 25.93
N ARG A 548 -9.53 10.03 25.28
CA ARG A 548 -10.99 10.28 25.34
C ARG A 548 -11.67 9.32 24.38
N VAL A 549 -12.53 8.44 24.88
CA VAL A 549 -13.32 7.53 24.04
C VAL A 549 -14.55 8.25 23.53
N ASP A 550 -14.67 8.38 22.21
CA ASP A 550 -15.75 9.11 21.53
C ASP A 550 -16.86 8.18 21.04
N VAL A 551 -16.47 6.98 20.61
CA VAL A 551 -17.37 6.00 19.98
C VAL A 551 -17.17 4.63 20.64
N ARG A 552 -18.29 3.98 20.97
CA ARG A 552 -18.32 2.59 21.43
C ARG A 552 -19.63 1.95 20.93
N PRO A 553 -19.59 0.90 20.10
CA PRO A 553 -20.80 0.21 19.67
C PRO A 553 -21.42 -0.57 20.85
N GLU A 554 -22.71 -0.91 20.72
CA GLU A 554 -23.38 -1.78 21.68
C GLU A 554 -22.87 -3.23 21.59
N THR A 555 -22.66 -3.71 20.37
CA THR A 555 -22.14 -5.05 20.10
C THR A 555 -20.64 -4.99 19.81
N ALA A 556 -19.85 -5.79 20.53
CA ALA A 556 -18.40 -5.83 20.39
C ALA A 556 -17.95 -6.65 19.17
N ALA A 557 -18.10 -6.08 17.97
CA ALA A 557 -17.64 -6.64 16.71
C ALA A 557 -17.10 -5.55 15.77
N VAL A 558 -16.28 -5.96 14.80
CA VAL A 558 -15.63 -5.04 13.84
C VAL A 558 -16.66 -4.27 13.02
N GLY A 559 -17.68 -4.96 12.49
CA GLY A 559 -18.75 -4.33 11.72
C GLY A 559 -19.45 -3.20 12.49
N PRO A 560 -20.09 -3.50 13.64
CA PRO A 560 -20.71 -2.50 14.50
C PRO A 560 -19.78 -1.36 14.93
N LEU A 561 -18.48 -1.63 15.15
CA LEU A 561 -17.50 -0.59 15.48
C LEU A 561 -17.34 0.46 14.37
N VAL A 562 -17.24 0.01 13.12
CA VAL A 562 -17.11 0.89 11.95
C VAL A 562 -18.42 1.62 11.68
N ASP A 563 -19.55 0.94 11.78
CA ASP A 563 -20.87 1.53 11.57
C ASP A 563 -21.13 2.65 12.59
N ALA A 564 -20.85 2.40 13.88
CA ALA A 564 -20.97 3.41 14.93
C ALA A 564 -20.05 4.61 14.71
N LEU A 565 -18.84 4.40 14.16
CA LEU A 565 -17.93 5.48 13.80
C LEU A 565 -18.51 6.31 12.64
N ALA A 566 -19.06 5.66 11.62
CA ALA A 566 -19.70 6.31 10.48
C ALA A 566 -20.93 7.14 10.91
N GLU A 567 -21.80 6.58 11.74
CA GLU A 567 -22.95 7.29 12.32
C GLU A 567 -22.51 8.50 13.15
N HIS A 568 -21.50 8.34 13.98
CA HIS A 568 -20.94 9.43 14.78
C HIS A 568 -20.39 10.56 13.89
N ALA A 569 -19.64 10.21 12.84
CA ALA A 569 -19.12 11.18 11.88
C ALA A 569 -20.23 11.92 11.12
N ALA A 570 -21.28 11.20 10.70
CA ALA A 570 -22.44 11.78 10.05
C ALA A 570 -23.17 12.78 10.96
N ARG A 571 -23.35 12.43 12.24
CA ARG A 571 -23.94 13.31 13.26
C ARG A 571 -23.10 14.57 13.46
N LEU A 572 -21.79 14.43 13.69
CA LEU A 572 -20.90 15.59 13.85
C LEU A 572 -20.91 16.51 12.63
N ARG A 573 -21.00 15.95 11.41
CA ARG A 573 -21.10 16.73 10.18
C ARG A 573 -22.41 17.51 10.11
N ALA A 574 -23.53 16.90 10.48
CA ALA A 574 -24.83 17.56 10.54
C ALA A 574 -24.89 18.68 11.60
N GLU A 575 -24.20 18.50 12.72
CA GLU A 575 -24.11 19.47 13.81
C GLU A 575 -23.05 20.57 13.57
N GLY A 576 -22.25 20.47 12.49
CA GLY A 576 -21.12 21.37 12.26
C GLY A 576 -20.00 21.24 13.31
N ALA A 577 -19.97 20.12 14.04
CA ALA A 577 -19.09 19.86 15.18
C ALA A 577 -17.88 18.97 14.82
N LEU A 578 -17.60 18.76 13.53
CA LEU A 578 -16.41 18.03 13.10
C LEU A 578 -15.14 18.69 13.63
N PRO A 579 -14.15 17.91 14.10
CA PRO A 579 -12.86 18.45 14.50
C PRO A 579 -12.28 19.30 13.35
N PRO A 580 -11.79 20.51 13.63
CA PRO A 580 -11.31 21.40 12.58
C PRO A 580 -10.22 20.71 11.74
N PRO A 581 -10.19 20.93 10.42
CA PRO A 581 -9.18 20.33 9.54
C PRO A 581 -7.78 20.71 10.03
N ARG A 582 -6.82 19.79 9.86
CA ARG A 582 -5.44 20.02 10.29
C ARG A 582 -4.92 21.29 9.61
N LYS A 583 -4.42 22.26 10.39
CA LYS A 583 -3.56 23.32 9.84
C LYS A 583 -2.32 22.63 9.29
N LYS A 584 -2.24 22.44 7.96
CA LYS A 584 -1.03 21.91 7.31
C LYS A 584 0.12 22.84 7.73
N SER A 585 1.21 22.27 8.23
CA SER A 585 2.43 23.03 8.51
C SER A 585 2.82 23.74 7.22
N ARG A 586 2.74 25.08 7.19
CA ARG A 586 3.32 25.88 6.13
C ARG A 586 4.81 25.56 6.13
N ARG A 587 5.24 24.72 5.20
CA ARG A 587 6.66 24.48 4.94
C ARG A 587 7.26 25.85 4.60
N ARG A 588 8.14 26.34 5.47
CA ARG A 588 9.02 27.48 5.18
C ARG A 588 10.11 27.04 4.21
#